data_AF-A0A2W6NHX9-F1
#
_entry.id   AF-A0A2W6NHX9-F1
#
_cell.length_a   1.000
_cell.length_b   1.000
_cell.length_c   1.000
_cell.angle_alpha   90.00
_cell.angle_beta   90.00
_cell.angle_gamma   90.00
#
_symmetry.space_group_name_H-M   'P 1'
#
loop_
_entity.id
_entity.type
_entity.pdbx_description
1 polymer ?
#
loop_
_entity_poly.entity_id
_entity_poly.type
_entity_poly.pdbx_seq_one_letter_code
_entity_poly.pdbx_strand_id
1 'polypeptide(L)'
;MSIILMPEKVDFRVSTTDLKATYTESGGATLRIDVQTRVDLPLDQYREVELTFGTVAEMRCITINFFDLHAEQVAGIPYSEDILSFWETNGYPPDPGFYQVVDSPNLDQKGKLFDPRNRLDLKHYLVVGYDSYVEVIASSYQVKI
;
A
#
# COMPACT_ATOMS: atom_id res chain seq x y z
N MET A 1 -19.16 -1.82 9.03
CA MET A 1 -17.85 -1.98 9.69
C MET A 1 -16.88 -1.16 8.86
N SER A 2 -16.16 -0.20 9.46
CA SER A 2 -15.26 0.68 8.72
C SER A 2 -13.88 0.04 8.53
N ILE A 3 -13.30 0.17 7.35
CA ILE A 3 -11.91 -0.18 7.06
C ILE A 3 -11.04 1.01 7.47
N ILE A 4 -10.13 0.79 8.41
CA ILE A 4 -9.20 1.82 8.87
C ILE A 4 -7.87 1.62 8.14
N LEU A 5 -7.48 2.62 7.35
CA LEU A 5 -6.23 2.65 6.62
C LEU A 5 -5.25 3.57 7.34
N MET A 6 -4.06 3.05 7.63
CA MET A 6 -2.94 3.84 8.12
C MET A 6 -1.97 4.08 6.95
N PRO A 7 -1.78 5.33 6.49
CA PRO A 7 -0.83 5.65 5.43
C PRO A 7 0.58 5.19 5.76
N GLU A 8 1.22 4.49 4.82
CA GLU A 8 2.65 4.22 4.91
C GLU A 8 3.43 5.53 4.69
N LYS A 9 4.47 5.74 5.50
CA LYS A 9 5.27 6.97 5.49
C LYS A 9 6.32 6.93 4.39
N VAL A 10 5.86 6.82 3.14
CA VAL A 10 6.69 6.81 1.94
C VAL A 10 6.80 8.19 1.31
N ASP A 11 7.93 8.49 0.67
CA ASP A 11 8.16 9.76 -0.01
C ASP A 11 7.67 9.74 -1.47
N PHE A 12 6.52 9.11 -1.71
CA PHE A 12 5.81 9.15 -2.99
C PHE A 12 4.30 8.96 -2.78
N ARG A 13 3.51 9.35 -3.77
CA ARG A 13 2.11 8.93 -3.90
C ARG A 13 1.93 8.03 -5.12
N VAL A 14 1.17 6.96 -4.98
CA VAL A 14 0.81 6.09 -6.09
C VAL A 14 -0.10 6.87 -7.04
N SER A 15 0.25 6.86 -8.32
CA SER A 15 -0.53 7.48 -9.39
C SER A 15 -0.40 6.59 -10.63
N THR A 16 -0.73 5.33 -10.41
CA THR A 16 -0.35 4.23 -11.31
C THR A 16 -1.31 4.12 -12.47
N THR A 17 -0.78 4.08 -13.69
CA THR A 17 -1.55 3.66 -14.87
C THR A 17 -1.42 2.15 -15.09
N ASP A 18 -0.28 1.58 -14.72
CA ASP A 18 -0.02 0.15 -14.74
C ASP A 18 0.45 -0.33 -13.36
N LEU A 19 0.00 -1.51 -12.92
CA LEU A 19 0.44 -2.14 -11.69
C LEU A 19 0.89 -3.56 -12.02
N LYS A 20 2.17 -3.84 -11.79
CA LYS A 20 2.73 -5.18 -11.99
C LYS A 20 3.02 -5.85 -10.66
N ALA A 21 2.35 -6.96 -10.40
CA ALA A 21 2.64 -7.83 -9.26
C ALA A 21 3.37 -9.10 -9.70
N THR A 22 4.43 -9.47 -8.97
CA THR A 22 5.19 -10.71 -9.18
C THR A 22 5.38 -11.42 -7.84
N TYR A 23 5.15 -12.72 -7.79
CA TYR A 23 5.47 -13.56 -6.65
C TYR A 23 6.41 -14.70 -7.06
N THR A 24 7.41 -14.98 -6.23
CA THR A 24 8.26 -16.17 -6.34
C THR A 24 8.50 -16.75 -4.96
N GLU A 25 8.54 -18.08 -4.85
CA GLU A 25 8.79 -18.75 -3.56
C GLU A 25 10.13 -18.33 -2.93
N SER A 26 11.15 -18.08 -3.76
CA SER A 26 12.48 -17.68 -3.31
C SER A 26 12.64 -16.18 -3.03
N GLY A 27 11.84 -15.33 -3.69
CA GLY A 27 12.02 -13.87 -3.69
C GLY A 27 10.89 -13.09 -3.02
N GLY A 28 9.83 -13.76 -2.57
CA GLY A 28 8.66 -13.10 -1.97
C GLY A 28 7.79 -12.42 -3.03
N ALA A 29 7.18 -11.29 -2.67
CA ALA A 29 6.33 -10.51 -3.57
C ALA A 29 7.02 -9.20 -3.96
N THR A 30 6.83 -8.79 -5.21
CA THR A 30 7.34 -7.53 -5.75
C THR A 30 6.24 -6.83 -6.51
N LEU A 31 6.02 -5.55 -6.22
CA LEU A 31 5.09 -4.68 -6.94
C LEU A 31 5.90 -3.60 -7.65
N ARG A 32 5.60 -3.35 -8.92
CA ARG A 32 6.07 -2.19 -9.66
C ARG A 32 4.88 -1.31 -9.99
N ILE A 33 5.01 -0.03 -9.65
CA ILE A 33 3.94 0.95 -9.70
C ILE A 33 4.48 2.29 -10.17
N ASP A 34 3.66 3.04 -10.92
CA ASP A 34 3.96 4.43 -11.23
C ASP A 34 3.56 5.31 -10.05
N VAL A 35 4.46 6.22 -9.69
CA VAL A 35 4.30 7.13 -8.57
C VAL A 35 4.72 8.53 -8.95
N GLN A 36 4.33 9.49 -8.12
CA GLN A 36 4.87 10.84 -8.15
C GLN A 36 5.53 11.12 -6.79
N THR A 37 6.77 11.60 -6.79
CA THR A 37 7.41 12.14 -5.60
C THR A 37 7.03 13.61 -5.41
N ARG A 38 7.45 14.22 -4.30
CA ARG A 38 7.22 15.64 -4.03
C ARG A 38 7.74 16.57 -5.15
N VAL A 39 8.83 16.19 -5.82
CA VAL A 39 9.39 16.99 -6.94
C VAL A 39 8.68 16.74 -8.26
N ASP A 40 8.06 15.57 -8.43
CA ASP A 40 7.37 15.21 -9.67
C ASP A 40 5.96 15.79 -9.72
N LEU A 41 5.31 15.90 -8.56
CA LEU A 41 3.93 16.35 -8.43
C LEU A 41 3.64 17.69 -9.13
N PRO A 42 4.45 18.75 -8.96
CA PRO A 42 4.21 20.03 -9.63
C PRO A 42 4.53 20.01 -11.13
N LEU A 43 5.30 19.02 -11.59
CA LEU A 43 5.76 18.88 -12.97
C LEU A 43 4.89 17.88 -13.77
N ASP A 44 3.93 17.24 -13.12
CA ASP A 44 3.14 16.14 -13.67
C ASP A 44 4.00 15.01 -14.27
N GLN A 45 5.10 14.69 -13.57
CA GLN A 45 6.01 13.62 -13.97
C GLN A 45 5.70 12.35 -13.20
N TYR A 46 6.06 11.21 -13.78
CA TYR A 46 5.83 9.89 -13.22
C TYR A 46 7.13 9.10 -13.26
N ARG A 47 7.34 8.26 -12.24
CA ARG A 47 8.45 7.32 -12.19
C ARG A 47 7.98 5.98 -11.67
N GLU A 48 8.63 4.91 -12.12
CA GLU A 48 8.40 3.56 -11.60
C GLU A 48 9.10 3.42 -10.24
N VAL A 49 8.40 2.84 -9.27
CA VAL A 49 8.96 2.40 -7.99
C VAL A 49 8.72 0.91 -7.82
N GLU A 50 9.71 0.22 -7.24
CA GLU A 50 9.61 -1.18 -6.89
C GLU A 50 9.44 -1.35 -5.37
N LEU A 51 8.36 -2.00 -4.96
CA LEU A 51 8.09 -2.43 -3.59
C LEU A 51 8.40 -3.92 -3.47
N THR A 52 9.35 -4.30 -2.63
CA THR A 52 9.68 -5.70 -2.36
C THR A 52 9.23 -6.09 -0.96
N PHE A 53 8.40 -7.13 -0.85
CA PHE A 53 7.86 -7.61 0.41
C PHE A 53 8.59 -8.88 0.88
N GLY A 54 9.05 -8.86 2.13
CA GLY A 54 9.72 -9.98 2.79
C GLY A 54 8.75 -10.84 3.58
N THR A 55 9.02 -12.16 3.65
CA THR A 55 8.20 -13.15 4.36
C THR A 55 6.70 -12.99 4.07
N VAL A 56 6.31 -13.35 2.85
CA VAL A 56 4.93 -13.16 2.36
C VAL A 56 4.08 -14.37 2.70
N ALA A 57 2.99 -14.14 3.42
CA ALA A 57 1.98 -15.15 3.71
C ALA A 57 0.92 -15.25 2.61
N GLU A 58 0.49 -14.11 2.06
CA GLU A 58 -0.52 -14.07 1.01
C GLU A 58 -0.36 -12.79 0.15
N MET A 59 -0.64 -12.90 -1.14
CA MET A 59 -0.79 -11.77 -2.05
C MET A 59 -2.08 -11.96 -2.85
N ARG A 60 -2.91 -10.91 -2.93
CA ARG A 60 -4.16 -10.90 -3.69
C ARG A 60 -4.14 -9.72 -4.64
N CYS A 61 -4.39 -9.98 -5.91
CA CYS A 61 -4.60 -8.94 -6.92
C CYS A 61 -6.10 -8.86 -7.19
N ILE A 62 -6.70 -7.68 -7.01
CA ILE A 62 -8.13 -7.46 -7.20
C ILE A 62 -8.32 -6.39 -8.28
N THR A 63 -9.04 -6.73 -9.36
CA THR A 63 -9.32 -5.83 -10.49
C THR A 63 -10.64 -5.09 -10.29
N ILE A 64 -10.70 -4.28 -9.22
CA ILE A 64 -11.76 -3.31 -8.97
C ILE A 64 -11.17 -2.11 -8.25
N ASN A 65 -11.71 -0.92 -8.45
CA ASN A 65 -11.33 0.25 -7.66
C ASN A 65 -11.67 0.03 -6.18
N PHE A 66 -10.67 0.20 -5.30
CA PHE A 66 -10.82 -0.06 -3.86
C PHE A 66 -11.81 0.91 -3.21
N PHE A 67 -11.72 2.21 -3.52
CA PHE A 67 -12.54 3.24 -2.91
C PHE A 67 -13.99 3.19 -3.39
N ASP A 68 -14.23 2.77 -4.63
CA ASP A 68 -15.58 2.53 -5.14
C ASP A 68 -16.22 1.31 -4.47
N LEU A 69 -15.46 0.21 -4.34
CA LEU A 69 -15.95 -1.00 -3.67
C LEU A 69 -16.29 -0.75 -2.19
N HIS A 70 -15.54 0.13 -1.54
CA HIS A 70 -15.65 0.44 -0.12
C HIS A 70 -16.13 1.87 0.14
N ALA A 71 -16.95 2.41 -0.75
CA ALA A 71 -17.49 3.76 -0.64
C ALA A 71 -18.11 3.99 0.75
N GLU A 72 -17.76 5.13 1.38
CA GLU A 72 -18.19 5.54 2.72
C GLU A 72 -17.76 4.61 3.87
N GLN A 73 -16.96 3.57 3.60
CA GLN A 73 -16.50 2.60 4.61
C GLN A 73 -15.03 2.80 4.99
N VAL A 74 -14.31 3.72 4.34
CA VAL A 74 -12.88 3.95 4.57
C VAL A 74 -12.66 5.12 5.53
N ALA A 75 -11.75 4.94 6.48
CA ALA A 75 -11.30 5.96 7.43
C ALA A 75 -9.78 5.90 7.63
N GLY A 76 -9.20 6.91 8.29
CA GLY A 76 -7.78 6.94 8.69
C GLY A 76 -6.82 7.62 7.70
N ILE A 77 -7.32 8.01 6.52
CA ILE A 77 -6.56 8.85 5.56
C ILE A 77 -6.66 10.32 5.99
N PRO A 78 -5.53 11.01 6.26
CA PRO A 78 -5.50 12.45 6.49
C PRO A 78 -6.07 13.23 5.31
N TYR A 79 -6.87 14.26 5.60
CA TYR A 79 -7.30 15.23 4.60
C TYR A 79 -6.43 16.48 4.67
N SER A 80 -5.94 16.96 3.52
CA SER A 80 -5.30 18.26 3.36
C SER A 80 -5.60 18.83 1.98
N GLU A 81 -6.07 20.09 1.92
CA GLU A 81 -6.26 20.81 0.67
C GLU A 81 -4.92 21.18 0.01
N ASP A 82 -3.89 21.39 0.83
CA ASP A 82 -2.52 21.63 0.37
C ASP A 82 -1.68 20.37 0.63
N ILE A 83 -1.63 19.51 -0.38
CA ILE A 83 -0.87 18.26 -0.37
C ILE A 83 0.63 18.52 -0.18
N LEU A 84 1.18 19.54 -0.84
CA LEU A 84 2.62 19.82 -0.81
C LEU A 84 3.05 20.33 0.56
N SER A 85 2.30 21.26 1.15
CA SER A 85 2.58 21.77 2.50
C SER A 85 2.45 20.68 3.57
N PHE A 86 1.44 19.80 3.45
CA PHE A 86 1.32 18.63 4.33
C PHE A 86 2.55 17.74 4.21
N TRP A 87 2.96 17.43 2.97
CA TRP A 87 4.07 16.53 2.70
C TRP A 87 5.39 17.10 3.19
N GLU A 88 5.64 18.40 2.99
CA GLU A 88 6.82 19.08 3.52
C GLU A 88 6.91 19.01 5.04
N THR A 89 5.78 19.15 5.73
CA THR A 89 5.73 19.13 7.20
C THR A 89 5.88 17.72 7.78
N ASN A 90 5.26 16.72 7.14
CA ASN A 90 5.13 15.37 7.69
C ASN A 90 6.14 14.35 7.12
N GLY A 91 6.74 14.66 5.96
CA GLY A 91 7.68 13.77 5.26
C GLY A 91 7.01 12.66 4.43
N TYR A 92 5.69 12.71 4.24
CA TYR A 92 4.92 11.78 3.41
C TYR A 92 3.62 12.47 2.92
N PRO A 93 3.02 12.07 1.79
CA PRO A 93 1.77 12.68 1.32
C PRO A 93 0.60 12.30 2.23
N PRO A 94 -0.45 13.13 2.32
CA PRO A 94 -1.63 12.80 3.12
C PRO A 94 -2.30 11.52 2.61
N ASP A 95 -2.29 11.33 1.29
CA ASP A 95 -2.84 10.15 0.63
C ASP A 95 -1.79 9.51 -0.31
N PRO A 96 -1.01 8.53 0.19
CA PRO A 96 0.03 7.88 -0.60
C PRO A 96 -0.48 6.81 -1.58
N GLY A 97 -1.72 6.33 -1.47
CA GLY A 97 -2.15 5.11 -2.18
C GLY A 97 -1.46 3.82 -1.71
N PHE A 98 -0.74 3.87 -0.58
CA PHE A 98 -0.08 2.72 0.05
C PHE A 98 -0.32 2.76 1.57
N TYR A 99 -0.95 1.72 2.10
CA TYR A 99 -1.43 1.70 3.48
C TYR A 99 -1.16 0.37 4.17
N GLN A 100 -1.15 0.41 5.50
CA GLN A 100 -1.44 -0.74 6.33
C GLN A 100 -2.94 -0.75 6.69
N VAL A 101 -3.59 -1.91 6.55
CA VAL A 101 -4.98 -2.13 6.99
C VAL A 101 -4.98 -2.45 8.48
N VAL A 102 -5.54 -1.56 9.29
CA VAL A 102 -5.65 -1.72 10.75
C VAL A 102 -6.77 -2.70 11.10
N ASP A 103 -6.55 -3.52 12.12
CA ASP A 103 -7.51 -4.54 12.61
C ASP A 103 -8.06 -5.44 11.50
N SER A 104 -7.18 -5.86 10.59
CA SER A 104 -7.59 -6.60 9.41
C SER A 104 -8.11 -8.01 9.73
N PRO A 105 -9.38 -8.35 9.37
CA PRO A 105 -9.89 -9.71 9.52
C PRO A 105 -9.11 -10.73 8.68
N ASN A 106 -8.60 -10.32 7.51
CA ASN A 106 -7.76 -11.16 6.66
C ASN A 106 -6.46 -11.50 7.40
N LEU A 107 -5.82 -10.51 8.03
CA LEU A 107 -4.63 -10.75 8.85
C LEU A 107 -4.92 -11.66 10.04
N ASP A 108 -6.03 -11.48 10.73
CA ASP A 108 -6.39 -12.32 11.89
C ASP A 108 -6.59 -13.79 11.52
N GLN A 109 -7.21 -14.04 10.36
CA GLN A 109 -7.42 -15.41 9.87
C GLN A 109 -6.12 -16.03 9.36
N LYS A 110 -5.37 -15.28 8.54
CA LYS A 110 -4.16 -15.78 7.87
C LYS A 110 -2.98 -15.85 8.83
N GLY A 111 -2.84 -14.92 9.76
CA GLY A 111 -1.82 -14.91 10.80
C GLY A 111 -1.86 -16.18 11.64
N LYS A 112 -3.05 -16.68 12.02
CA LYS A 112 -3.17 -17.96 12.75
C LYS A 112 -2.72 -19.18 11.94
N LEU A 113 -2.87 -19.12 10.61
CA LEU A 113 -2.49 -20.22 9.72
C LEU A 113 -0.98 -20.20 9.42
N PHE A 114 -0.44 -19.04 9.07
CA PHE A 114 0.95 -18.88 8.61
C PHE A 114 1.93 -18.57 9.73
N ASP A 115 1.47 -17.94 10.81
CA ASP A 115 2.29 -17.58 11.96
C ASP A 115 1.55 -17.87 13.29
N PRO A 116 1.25 -19.13 13.60
CA PRO A 116 0.49 -19.51 14.79
C PRO A 116 1.17 -19.14 16.12
N ARG A 117 2.46 -18.77 16.08
CA ARG A 117 3.25 -18.35 17.24
C ARG A 117 3.49 -16.84 17.28
N ASN A 118 2.94 -16.09 16.34
CA ASN A 118 3.11 -14.64 16.21
C ASN A 118 4.58 -14.18 16.25
N ARG A 119 5.44 -14.83 15.45
CA ARG A 119 6.89 -14.60 15.39
C ARG A 119 7.35 -13.81 14.16
N LEU A 120 6.52 -13.74 13.13
CA LEU A 120 6.84 -13.14 11.84
C LEU A 120 6.40 -11.67 11.74
N ASP A 121 5.69 -11.14 12.75
CA ASP A 121 5.19 -9.75 12.78
C ASP A 121 4.44 -9.37 11.50
N LEU A 122 3.55 -10.26 11.04
CA LEU A 122 2.83 -10.07 9.78
C LEU A 122 1.91 -8.84 9.87
N LYS A 123 1.91 -8.06 8.79
CA LYS A 123 1.04 -6.90 8.59
C LYS A 123 0.26 -7.08 7.30
N HIS A 124 -0.89 -6.43 7.20
CA HIS A 124 -1.67 -6.39 5.98
C HIS A 124 -1.47 -5.05 5.29
N TYR A 125 -0.80 -5.11 4.15
CA TYR A 125 -0.51 -3.99 3.28
C TYR A 125 -1.53 -3.91 2.14
N LEU A 126 -1.90 -2.69 1.76
CA LEU A 126 -2.78 -2.36 0.66
C LEU A 126 -2.09 -1.35 -0.25
N VAL A 127 -1.90 -1.70 -1.53
CA VAL A 127 -1.43 -0.79 -2.57
C VAL A 127 -2.57 -0.56 -3.55
N VAL A 128 -3.04 0.67 -3.62
CA VAL A 128 -4.19 1.06 -4.44
C VAL A 128 -3.69 1.60 -5.78
N GLY A 129 -4.12 0.97 -6.86
CA GLY A 129 -3.95 1.48 -8.22
C GLY A 129 -5.19 2.22 -8.71
N TYR A 130 -5.28 2.46 -10.02
CA TYR A 130 -6.41 3.18 -10.62
C TYR A 130 -7.73 2.39 -10.56
N ASP A 131 -7.80 1.24 -11.23
CA ASP A 131 -8.97 0.33 -11.25
C ASP A 131 -8.66 -1.05 -10.65
N SER A 132 -7.66 -1.08 -9.77
CA SER A 132 -7.24 -2.30 -9.09
C SER A 132 -6.56 -1.98 -7.77
N TYR A 133 -6.40 -2.99 -6.94
CA TYR A 133 -5.54 -2.91 -5.77
C TYR A 133 -4.88 -4.26 -5.48
N VAL A 134 -3.78 -4.20 -4.76
CA VAL A 134 -3.07 -5.39 -4.28
C VAL A 134 -3.05 -5.38 -2.76
N GLU A 135 -3.50 -6.48 -2.18
CA GLU A 135 -3.33 -6.80 -0.77
C GLU A 135 -2.11 -7.71 -0.61
N VAL A 136 -1.23 -7.41 0.35
CA VAL A 136 -0.09 -8.24 0.70
C VAL A 136 -0.05 -8.46 2.21
N ILE A 137 -0.03 -9.71 2.65
CA ILE A 137 0.26 -10.05 4.05
C ILE A 137 1.73 -10.44 4.14
N ALA A 138 2.53 -9.61 4.79
CA ALA A 138 4.00 -9.75 4.85
C ALA A 138 4.57 -9.19 6.15
N SER A 139 5.81 -9.57 6.50
CA SER A 139 6.48 -9.05 7.70
C SER A 139 7.00 -7.62 7.51
N SER A 140 7.41 -7.28 6.29
CA SER A 140 8.07 -6.03 5.97
C SER A 140 8.06 -5.76 4.47
N TYR A 141 8.40 -4.52 4.10
CA TYR A 141 8.65 -4.12 2.72
C TYR A 141 9.92 -3.28 2.61
N GLN A 142 10.43 -3.16 1.40
CA GLN A 142 11.50 -2.24 1.00
C GLN A 142 11.05 -1.47 -0.23
N VAL A 143 11.46 -0.20 -0.31
CA VAL A 143 11.18 0.68 -1.44
C VAL A 143 12.47 0.89 -2.22
N LYS A 144 12.40 0.75 -3.54
CA LYS A 144 13.46 1.15 -4.46
C LYS A 144 12.88 2.11 -5.49
N ILE A 145 13.41 3.34 -5.48
CA ILE A 145 13.09 4.44 -6.40
C ILE A 145 14.21 4.55 -7.45
#